data_AF-A0A348WI24-F1
#
_entry.id   AF-A0A348WI24-F1
#
_cell.length_a   1.000
_cell.length_b   1.000
_cell.length_c   1.000
_cell.angle_alpha   90.00
_cell.angle_beta   90.00
_cell.angle_gamma   90.00
#
_symmetry.space_group_name_H-M   'P 1'
#
loop_
_entity.id
_entity.type
_entity.pdbx_description
1 polymer ?
#
loop_
_entity_poly.entity_id
_entity_poly.type
_entity_poly.pdbx_seq_one_letter_code
_entity_poly.pdbx_strand_id
1 'polypeptide(L)' 'MKIAMIGTGYVGLVSGVCFSDFGHDVVCVDKDPNKIAMLERG' A
#
# COMPACT_ATOMS: atom_id res chain seq x y z
N MET A 1 9.31 -3.76 -10.99
CA MET A 1 10.26 -3.60 -9.87
C MET A 1 9.53 -3.95 -8.57
N LYS A 2 10.24 -4.33 -7.51
CA LYS A 2 9.63 -4.59 -6.19
C LYS A 2 9.75 -3.35 -5.32
N ILE A 3 8.64 -2.83 -4.80
CA ILE A 3 8.57 -1.58 -4.03
C ILE A 3 7.87 -1.87 -2.70
N ALA A 4 8.47 -1.43 -1.60
CA ALA A 4 7.83 -1.45 -0.28
C ALA A 4 7.40 -0.02 0.10
N MET A 5 6.12 0.17 0.41
CA MET A 5 5.59 1.41 0.97
C MET A 5 5.38 1.27 2.47
N ILE A 6 6.10 2.08 3.26
CA ILE A 6 5.96 2.11 4.72
C ILE A 6 4.99 3.22 5.11
N GLY A 7 3.81 2.82 5.57
CA GLY A 7 2.68 3.66 5.94
C GLY A 7 1.55 3.60 4.91
N THR A 8 0.34 3.25 5.35
CA THR A 8 -0.88 3.24 4.53
C THR A 8 -1.75 4.46 4.82
N GLY A 9 -1.12 5.64 4.97
CA GLY A 9 -1.81 6.93 4.97
C GLY A 9 -2.13 7.38 3.56
N TYR A 10 -2.71 8.58 3.41
CA TYR A 10 -3.08 9.13 2.10
C TYR A 10 -1.91 9.10 1.10
N VAL A 11 -0.75 9.63 1.49
CA VAL A 11 0.43 9.70 0.60
C VAL A 11 0.96 8.31 0.23
N GLY A 12 1.17 7.44 1.22
CA GLY A 12 1.75 6.12 1.00
C GLY A 12 0.82 5.18 0.21
N LEU A 13 -0.47 5.18 0.56
CA LEU A 13 -1.46 4.33 -0.11
C LEU A 13 -1.71 4.77 -1.55
N VAL A 14 -1.98 6.06 -1.79
CA VAL A 14 -2.23 6.57 -3.15
C VAL A 14 -1.01 6.35 -4.04
N SER A 15 0.19 6.66 -3.54
CA SER A 15 1.41 6.45 -4.31
C SER A 15 1.64 4.97 -4.60
N GLY A 16 1.43 4.09 -3.60
CA GLY A 16 1.57 2.65 -3.75
C GLY A 16 0.61 2.08 -4.81
N VAL A 17 -0.63 2.55 -4.83
CA VAL A 17 -1.63 2.16 -5.84
C VAL A 17 -1.19 2.63 -7.24
N CYS A 18 -0.76 3.89 -7.40
CA CYS A 18 -0.28 4.38 -8.70
C CYS A 18 0.92 3.57 -9.22
N PHE A 19 1.88 3.23 -8.35
CA PHE A 19 3.01 2.39 -8.75
C PHE A 19 2.59 0.96 -9.10
N SER A 20 1.60 0.41 -8.41
CA SER A 20 1.04 -0.90 -8.74
C SER A 20 0.33 -0.87 -10.09
N ASP A 21 -0.44 0.19 -10.38
CA ASP A 21 -1.11 0.41 -11.66
C ASP A 21 -0.11 0.54 -12.83
N PHE A 22 1.07 1.09 -12.56
CA PHE A 22 2.18 1.13 -13.53
C PHE A 22 2.93 -0.21 -13.69
N GLY A 23 2.45 -1.29 -13.08
CA GLY A 23 3.00 -2.64 -13.25
C GLY A 23 4.17 -2.95 -12.32
N HIS A 24 4.32 -2.24 -11.21
CA HIS A 24 5.25 -2.61 -10.16
C HIS A 24 4.61 -3.55 -9.13
N ASP A 25 5.42 -4.44 -8.55
CA ASP A 25 5.02 -5.28 -7.43
C ASP A 25 5.19 -4.46 -6.15
N VAL A 26 4.07 -4.01 -5.57
CA VAL A 26 4.06 -3.07 -4.44
C VAL A 26 3.49 -3.75 -3.21
N VAL A 27 4.22 -3.68 -2.10
CA VAL A 27 3.76 -4.13 -0.78
C VAL A 27 3.62 -2.92 0.12
N CYS A 28 2.40 -2.65 0.59
CA CYS A 28 2.14 -1.63 1.59
C CYS A 28 2.21 -2.23 3.00
N VAL A 29 2.90 -1.56 3.91
CA VAL A 29 3.08 -2.01 5.30
C VAL A 29 2.64 -0.89 6.24
N ASP A 30 1.80 -1.19 7.22
CA ASP A 30 1.43 -0.26 8.29
C ASP A 30 1.53 -0.97 9.64
N LYS A 31 1.75 -0.21 10.72
CA LYS A 31 1.81 -0.75 12.07
C LYS A 31 0.44 -1.08 12.63
N ASP A 32 -0.62 -0.47 12.09
CA ASP A 32 -1.98 -0.65 12.56
C ASP A 32 -2.64 -1.83 11.82
N PRO A 33 -2.82 -2.99 12.49
CA PRO A 33 -3.38 -4.17 11.85
C PRO A 33 -4.84 -3.94 11.42
N ASN A 34 -5.57 -3.03 12.06
CA ASN A 34 -6.96 -2.74 11.67
C ASN A 34 -7.02 -2.06 10.31
N LYS A 35 -6.08 -1.15 10.00
CA LYS A 35 -6.01 -0.49 8.69
C LYS A 35 -5.73 -1.49 7.58
N ILE A 36 -4.79 -2.42 7.81
CA ILE A 36 -4.49 -3.48 6.86
C ILE A 36 -5.71 -4.36 6.63
N ALA A 37 -6.37 -4.81 7.70
CA ALA A 37 -7.58 -5.63 7.60
C ALA A 37 -8.74 -4.91 6.89
N MET A 38 -8.85 -3.59 7.02
CA MET A 38 -9.82 -2.80 6.25
C MET A 38 -9.46 -2.76 4.76
N LEU A 39 -8.20 -2.47 4.42
CA LEU A 39 -7.75 -2.40 3.02
C LEU A 39 -7.87 -3.75 2.30
N GLU A 40 -7.59 -4.85 2.97
CA GLU A 40 -7.72 -6.21 2.41
C GLU A 40 -9.18 -6.62 2.13
N ARG A 41 -10.16 -5.90 2.70
CA ARG A 41 -11.59 -6.13 2.44
C ARG A 41 -12.11 -5.37 1.21
N GLY A 42 -11.28 -4.51 0.61
CA GLY A 42 -11.70 -3.55 -0.43
C GLY A 42 -12.47 -2.36 0.11
#